data_AF-A0A849QHM0-F1
#
_entry.id   AF-A0A849QHM0-F1
#
_cell.length_a   1.000
_cell.length_b   1.000
_cell.length_c   1.000
_cell.angle_alpha   90.00
_cell.angle_beta   90.00
_cell.angle_gamma   90.00
#
_symmetry.space_group_name_H-M   'P 1'
#
loop_
_entity.id
_entity.type
_entity.pdbx_description
1 polymer ?
#
loop_
_entity_poly.entity_id
_entity_poly.type
_entity_poly.pdbx_seq_one_letter_code
_entity_poly.pdbx_strand_id
1 'polypeptide(L)'
;MDPEFQKALQRNPHLGVYINEFRQKTGSIPEFVVSLSKDLDEENVNLILPVGDPVFIHLYGTAELGEAFYYTIEPKLTLKEKRKYDVIMSMILEKSSNEPVPESEADLKALISKLIDESVD
;
A
#
# COMPACT_ATOMS: atom_id res chain seq x y z
N MET A 1 -5.38 1.55 23.54
CA MET A 1 -4.89 1.45 22.16
C MET A 1 -4.35 2.83 21.80
N ASP A 2 -3.16 2.89 21.20
CA ASP A 2 -2.46 4.13 20.87
C ASP A 2 -3.30 5.09 19.98
N PRO A 3 -3.34 6.42 20.25
CA PRO A 3 -4.11 7.37 19.45
C PRO A 3 -3.72 7.43 17.96
N GLU A 4 -2.44 7.27 17.62
CA GLU A 4 -2.00 7.28 16.23
C GLU A 4 -2.49 6.04 15.49
N PHE A 5 -2.42 4.88 16.15
CA PHE A 5 -2.98 3.64 15.60
C PHE A 5 -4.50 3.74 15.36
N GLN A 6 -5.25 4.34 16.29
CA GLN A 6 -6.69 4.58 16.11
C GLN A 6 -6.98 5.48 14.90
N LYS A 7 -6.22 6.56 14.75
CA LYS A 7 -6.34 7.46 13.59
C LYS A 7 -5.99 6.74 12.28
N ALA A 8 -4.95 5.89 12.29
CA ALA A 8 -4.57 5.08 11.14
C ALA A 8 -5.71 4.15 10.72
N LEU A 9 -6.31 3.41 11.66
CA LEU A 9 -7.44 2.52 11.40
C LEU A 9 -8.68 3.25 10.86
N GLN A 10 -9.00 4.43 11.41
CA GLN A 10 -10.15 5.22 10.95
C GLN A 10 -9.97 5.72 9.51
N ARG A 11 -8.75 6.09 9.12
CA ARG A 11 -8.45 6.61 7.78
C ARG A 11 -8.23 5.50 6.75
N ASN A 12 -7.88 4.30 7.19
CA ASN A 12 -7.44 3.19 6.35
C ASN A 12 -8.25 1.92 6.64
N PRO A 13 -9.47 1.77 6.06
CA PRO A 13 -10.32 0.60 6.32
C PRO A 13 -9.64 -0.74 5.97
N HIS A 14 -8.80 -0.77 4.94
CA HIS A 14 -8.03 -1.96 4.52
C HIS A 14 -7.05 -2.44 5.61
N LEU A 15 -6.49 -1.52 6.40
CA LEU A 15 -5.63 -1.89 7.53
C LEU A 15 -6.44 -2.66 8.59
N GLY A 16 -7.64 -2.19 8.91
CA GLY A 16 -8.53 -2.87 9.86
C GLY A 16 -8.95 -4.26 9.39
N VAL A 17 -9.25 -4.42 8.10
CA VAL A 17 -9.55 -5.72 7.49
C VAL A 17 -8.36 -6.66 7.63
N TYR A 18 -7.16 -6.21 7.23
CA TYR A 18 -5.94 -7.00 7.31
C TYR A 18 -5.65 -7.50 8.74
N ILE A 19 -5.69 -6.61 9.73
CA ILE A 19 -5.42 -6.96 11.13
C ILE A 19 -6.44 -7.97 11.66
N ASN A 20 -7.71 -7.80 11.30
CA ASN A 20 -8.75 -8.73 11.73
C ASN A 20 -8.58 -10.12 11.10
N GLU A 21 -8.22 -10.19 9.82
CA GLU A 21 -7.92 -11.46 9.14
C GLU A 21 -6.66 -12.13 9.71
N PHE A 22 -5.60 -11.35 9.95
CA PHE A 22 -4.38 -11.86 10.56
C PHE A 22 -4.65 -12.42 11.94
N ARG A 23 -5.33 -11.67 12.81
CA ARG A 23 -5.72 -12.12 14.16
C ARG A 23 -6.54 -13.41 14.13
N GLN A 24 -7.45 -13.57 13.17
CA GLN A 24 -8.23 -14.81 13.03
C GLN A 24 -7.37 -16.01 12.63
N LYS A 25 -6.30 -15.80 11.85
CA LYS A 25 -5.40 -16.86 11.39
C LYS A 25 -4.35 -17.24 12.44
N THR A 26 -3.77 -16.27 13.13
CA THR A 26 -2.61 -16.47 14.02
C THR A 26 -2.94 -16.35 15.50
N GLY A 27 -4.09 -15.78 15.86
CA GLY A 27 -4.46 -15.47 17.24
C GLY A 27 -3.73 -14.26 17.82
N SER A 28 -2.78 -13.66 17.09
CA SER A 28 -1.99 -12.51 17.55
C SER A 28 -2.42 -11.21 16.87
N ILE A 29 -2.21 -10.09 17.55
CA ILE A 29 -2.46 -8.74 16.99
C ILE A 29 -1.09 -8.09 16.83
N PRO A 30 -0.75 -7.59 15.63
CA PRO A 30 0.51 -6.87 15.43
C PRO A 30 0.56 -5.59 16.25
N GLU A 31 1.72 -5.26 16.78
CA GLU A 31 1.96 -3.98 17.45
C GLU A 31 2.13 -2.88 16.40
N PHE A 32 1.45 -1.75 16.58
CA PHE A 32 1.61 -0.61 15.69
C PHE A 32 2.75 0.27 16.17
N VAL A 33 3.76 0.49 15.31
CA VAL A 33 4.93 1.31 15.59
C VAL A 33 5.16 2.33 14.48
N VAL A 34 5.61 3.54 14.82
CA VAL A 34 5.92 4.58 13.82
C VAL A 34 7.39 4.58 13.37
N SER A 35 8.23 3.78 14.02
CA SER A 35 9.65 3.62 13.71
C SER A 35 10.15 2.28 14.21
N LEU A 36 11.11 1.67 13.49
CA LEU A 36 11.75 0.43 13.92
C LEU A 36 12.87 0.69 14.93
N SER A 37 12.99 -0.18 15.92
CA SER A 37 14.21 -0.30 16.72
C SER A 37 15.33 -0.90 15.88
N LYS A 38 16.59 -0.62 16.24
CA LYS A 38 17.75 -1.25 15.58
C LYS A 38 17.92 -2.72 15.95
N ASP A 39 17.41 -3.12 17.11
CA ASP A 39 17.49 -4.48 17.64
C ASP A 39 16.15 -5.16 17.43
N LEU A 40 15.96 -5.75 16.25
CA LEU A 40 14.79 -6.53 15.88
C LEU A 40 15.14 -8.01 15.97
N ASP A 41 14.36 -8.78 16.71
CA ASP A 41 14.45 -10.24 16.68
C ASP A 41 13.59 -10.77 15.53
N GLU A 42 14.24 -11.20 14.44
CA GLU A 42 13.55 -11.69 13.24
C GLU A 42 12.71 -12.94 13.51
N GLU A 43 13.05 -13.73 14.53
CA GLU A 43 12.30 -14.91 14.95
C GLU A 43 11.17 -14.56 15.93
N ASN A 44 11.01 -13.29 16.31
CA ASN A 44 9.97 -12.85 17.23
C ASN A 44 9.54 -11.41 16.95
N VAL A 45 9.10 -11.17 15.71
CA VAL A 45 8.60 -9.86 15.26
C VAL A 45 7.15 -9.97 14.82
N ASN A 46 6.33 -9.00 15.23
CA ASN A 46 4.93 -8.89 14.82
C ASN A 46 4.52 -7.41 14.87
N LEU A 47 5.03 -6.62 13.92
CA LEU A 47 4.95 -5.16 13.93
C LEU A 47 4.32 -4.62 12.65
N ILE A 48 3.39 -3.68 12.78
CA ILE A 48 2.88 -2.87 11.67
C ILE A 48 3.43 -1.46 11.76
N LEU A 49 3.94 -0.94 10.64
CA LEU A 49 4.42 0.43 10.53
C LEU A 49 3.91 1.13 9.27
N PRO A 50 3.59 2.44 9.33
CA PRO A 50 3.24 3.23 8.16
C PRO A 50 4.49 3.60 7.36
N VAL A 51 4.41 3.56 6.04
CA VAL A 51 5.48 4.02 5.12
C VAL A 51 5.04 5.08 4.12
N GLY A 52 3.75 5.37 4.10
CA GLY A 52 3.11 6.44 3.37
C GLY A 52 1.61 6.31 3.56
N ASP A 53 0.82 7.37 3.45
CA ASP A 53 -0.64 7.24 3.44
C ASP A 53 -1.07 6.86 2.00
N PRO A 54 -1.73 5.71 1.74
CA PRO A 54 -2.39 4.75 2.63
C PRO A 54 -1.71 3.35 2.73
N VAL A 55 -0.38 3.28 2.78
CA VAL A 55 0.44 2.04 2.72
C VAL A 55 1.14 1.73 4.06
N PHE A 56 1.03 0.48 4.49
CA PHE A 56 1.68 -0.05 5.69
C PHE A 56 2.50 -1.29 5.37
N ILE A 57 3.46 -1.59 6.24
CA ILE A 57 4.23 -2.82 6.24
C ILE A 57 3.85 -3.59 7.50
N HIS A 58 3.67 -4.90 7.37
CA HIS A 58 3.69 -5.81 8.49
C HIS A 58 4.95 -6.67 8.43
N LEU A 59 5.81 -6.50 9.43
CA LEU A 59 6.95 -7.37 9.69
C LEU A 59 6.50 -8.48 10.63
N TYR A 60 6.53 -9.72 10.15
CA TYR A 60 6.10 -10.88 10.93
C TYR A 60 7.07 -12.03 10.80
N GLY A 61 7.55 -12.52 11.93
CA GLY A 61 8.51 -13.61 12.02
C GLY A 61 8.32 -14.37 13.32
N THR A 62 8.55 -15.67 13.25
CA THR A 62 8.47 -16.59 14.39
C THR A 62 9.65 -17.56 14.29
N ALA A 63 10.05 -18.19 15.39
CA ALA A 63 11.06 -19.25 15.36
C ALA A 63 10.71 -20.41 14.40
N GLU A 64 9.42 -20.67 14.16
CA GLU A 64 8.97 -21.67 13.18
C GLU A 64 9.19 -21.23 11.72
N LEU A 65 9.13 -19.91 11.47
CA LEU A 65 9.38 -19.33 10.15
C LEU A 65 10.89 -19.21 9.87
N GLY A 66 11.70 -19.03 10.90
CA GLY A 66 13.16 -18.90 10.79
C GLY A 66 13.66 -17.60 10.14
N GLU A 67 12.75 -16.75 9.69
CA GLU A 67 13.02 -15.40 9.17
C GLU A 67 11.79 -14.50 9.33
N ALA A 68 12.02 -13.19 9.27
CA ALA A 68 10.95 -12.19 9.25
C ALA A 68 10.46 -11.92 7.82
N PHE A 69 9.15 -12.04 7.61
CA PHE A 69 8.49 -11.71 6.36
C PHE A 69 7.99 -10.27 6.32
N TYR A 70 8.06 -9.68 5.14
CA TYR A 70 7.58 -8.33 4.85
C TYR A 70 6.26 -8.42 4.06
N TYR A 71 5.15 -8.02 4.68
CA TYR A 71 3.84 -7.99 4.04
C TYR A 71 3.37 -6.55 3.81
N THR A 72 3.13 -6.20 2.55
CA THR A 72 2.54 -4.90 2.18
C THR A 72 1.03 -4.91 2.43
N ILE A 73 0.55 -3.89 3.16
CA ILE A 73 -0.86 -3.64 3.42
C ILE A 73 -1.26 -2.35 2.70
N GLU A 74 -2.07 -2.47 1.66
CA GLU A 74 -2.53 -1.36 0.82
C GLU A 74 -3.97 -1.59 0.38
N PRO A 75 -4.71 -0.55 -0.02
CA PRO A 75 -6.02 -0.71 -0.61
C PRO A 75 -5.93 -1.57 -1.87
N LYS A 76 -6.84 -2.55 -2.00
CA LYS A 76 -6.97 -3.35 -3.20
C LYS A 76 -8.12 -2.83 -4.04
N LEU A 77 -7.91 -2.76 -5.35
CA LEU A 77 -8.99 -2.44 -6.29
C LEU A 77 -10.03 -3.55 -6.25
N THR A 78 -11.28 -3.17 -6.09
CA THR A 78 -12.43 -4.03 -6.37
C THR A 78 -12.46 -4.41 -7.85
N LEU A 79 -13.22 -5.45 -8.21
CA LEU A 79 -13.38 -5.82 -9.62
C LEU A 79 -13.93 -4.67 -10.48
N LYS A 80 -14.82 -3.84 -9.91
CA LYS A 80 -15.38 -2.66 -10.59
C LYS A 80 -14.30 -1.59 -10.81
N GLU A 81 -13.51 -1.30 -9.79
CA GLU A 81 -12.43 -0.32 -9.89
C GLU A 81 -11.32 -0.80 -10.83
N LYS A 82 -10.99 -2.10 -10.82
CA LYS A 82 -10.03 -2.69 -11.76
C LYS A 82 -10.48 -2.52 -13.21
N ARG A 83 -11.76 -2.76 -13.51
CA ARG A 83 -12.31 -2.50 -14.85
C ARG A 83 -12.20 -1.03 -15.24
N LYS A 84 -12.48 -0.09 -14.31
CA LYS A 84 -12.33 1.35 -14.57
C LYS A 84 -10.86 1.71 -14.81
N TYR A 85 -9.95 1.16 -14.02
CA TYR A 85 -8.50 1.30 -14.18
C TYR A 85 -8.05 0.83 -15.57
N ASP A 86 -8.46 -0.36 -15.99
CA ASP A 86 -8.06 -0.92 -17.30
C ASP A 86 -8.53 -0.03 -18.46
N VAL A 87 -9.75 0.52 -18.35
CA VAL A 87 -10.33 1.46 -19.33
C VAL A 87 -9.54 2.77 -19.36
N ILE A 88 -9.27 3.38 -18.21
CA ILE A 88 -8.48 4.63 -18.12
C ILE A 88 -7.07 4.41 -18.68
N MET A 89 -6.40 3.32 -18.31
CA MET A 89 -5.07 3.00 -18.80
C MET A 89 -5.05 2.86 -20.33
N SER A 90 -6.07 2.20 -20.91
CA SER A 90 -6.18 2.06 -22.36
C SER A 90 -6.33 3.43 -23.06
N MET A 91 -7.14 4.34 -22.49
CA MET A 91 -7.30 5.70 -23.02
C MET A 91 -6.00 6.52 -22.92
N ILE A 92 -5.26 6.40 -21.82
CA ILE A 92 -3.96 7.06 -21.65
C ILE A 92 -2.97 6.58 -22.72
N LEU A 93 -2.89 5.25 -22.93
CA LEU A 93 -1.99 4.68 -23.93
C LEU A 93 -2.34 5.14 -25.35
N GLU A 94 -3.63 5.15 -25.69
CA GLU A 94 -4.10 5.65 -26.99
C GLU A 94 -3.72 7.12 -27.21
N LYS A 95 -3.98 7.98 -26.22
CA LYS A 95 -3.66 9.41 -26.31
C LYS A 95 -2.17 9.68 -26.34
N SER A 96 -1.37 8.93 -25.58
CA SER A 96 0.09 9.10 -25.53
C SER A 96 0.76 8.95 -26.90
N SER A 97 0.13 8.23 -27.85
CA SER A 97 0.66 8.09 -29.21
C SER A 97 0.75 9.41 -29.98
N ASN A 98 -0.02 10.42 -29.58
CA ASN A 98 -0.06 11.75 -30.20
C ASN A 98 0.78 12.79 -29.44
N GLU A 99 1.43 12.39 -28.35
CA GLU A 99 2.18 13.29 -27.48
C GLU A 99 3.69 13.20 -27.76
N PRO A 100 4.44 14.30 -27.56
CA PRO A 100 5.89 14.27 -27.71
C PRO A 100 6.51 13.34 -26.66
N VAL A 101 7.64 12.72 -27.04
CA VAL A 101 8.43 11.91 -26.11
C VAL A 101 9.00 12.83 -25.02
N PRO A 102 8.75 12.58 -23.73
CA PRO A 102 9.29 13.41 -22.66
C PRO A 102 10.82 13.27 -22.57
N GLU A 103 11.52 14.40 -22.42
CA GLU A 103 12.99 14.45 -22.37
C GLU A 103 13.52 14.40 -20.92
N SER A 104 12.65 14.55 -19.93
CA SER A 104 12.98 14.52 -18.51
C SER A 104 11.91 13.83 -17.67
N GLU A 105 12.26 13.49 -16.42
CA GLU A 105 11.29 12.97 -15.44
C GLU A 105 10.18 13.97 -15.15
N ALA A 106 10.51 15.27 -15.13
CA ALA A 106 9.53 16.33 -14.92
C ALA A 106 8.51 16.39 -16.08
N ASP A 107 8.99 16.28 -17.33
CA ASP A 107 8.14 16.25 -18.51
C ASP A 107 7.27 15.00 -18.55
N LEU A 108 7.84 13.84 -18.20
CA LEU A 108 7.10 12.58 -18.11
C LEU A 108 5.97 12.70 -17.08
N LYS A 109 6.24 13.28 -15.91
CA LYS A 109 5.23 13.47 -14.87
C LYS A 109 4.13 14.42 -15.32
N ALA A 110 4.49 15.54 -15.97
CA ALA A 110 3.52 16.50 -16.50
C ALA A 110 2.63 15.86 -17.58
N LEU A 111 3.22 15.06 -18.47
CA LEU A 111 2.51 14.33 -19.51
C LEU A 111 1.55 13.30 -18.92
N ILE A 112 2.00 12.48 -17.96
CA ILE A 112 1.14 11.50 -17.29
C ILE A 112 -0.06 12.19 -16.62
N SER A 113 0.17 13.27 -15.88
CA SER A 113 -0.91 14.03 -15.23
C SER A 113 -1.93 14.55 -16.25
N LYS A 114 -1.46 15.18 -17.34
CA LYS A 114 -2.32 15.65 -18.43
C LYS A 114 -3.18 14.51 -19.00
N LEU A 115 -2.56 13.38 -19.33
CA LEU A 115 -3.26 12.25 -19.94
C LEU A 115 -4.28 11.60 -18.99
N ILE A 116 -3.99 11.56 -17.70
CA ILE A 116 -4.93 11.11 -16.67
C ILE A 116 -6.14 12.06 -16.64
N ASP A 117 -5.91 13.37 -16.52
CA ASP A 117 -6.98 14.37 -16.42
C ASP A 117 -7.90 14.34 -17.66
N GLU A 118 -7.33 14.14 -18.84
CA GLU A 118 -8.12 14.01 -20.07
C GLU A 118 -8.91 12.69 -20.15
N SER A 119 -8.50 11.65 -19.39
CA SER A 119 -9.07 10.30 -19.46
C SER A 119 -10.03 9.98 -18.31
N VAL A 120 -10.20 10.91 -17.38
CA VAL A 120 -11.11 10.79 -16.25
C VAL A 120 -12.15 11.91 -16.36
N ASP A 121 -13.36 11.56 -16.81
CA ASP A 121 -14.55 12.43 -16.68
C ASP A 121 -15.02 12.54 -15.21
#